data_AF-A0A833LXD0-F1
#
_entry.id   AF-A0A833LXD0-F1
#
_cell.length_a   1.000
_cell.length_b   1.000
_cell.length_c   1.000
_cell.angle_alpha   90.00
_cell.angle_beta   90.00
_cell.angle_gamma   90.00
#
_symmetry.space_group_name_H-M   'P 1'
#
loop_
_entity.id
_entity.type
_entity.pdbx_description
1 polymer ?
#
loop_
_entity_poly.entity_id
_entity_poly.type
_entity_poly.pdbx_seq_one_letter_code
_entity_poly.pdbx_strand_id
1 'polypeptide(L)'
;MRVAILAAIFLIGCRNPASPGVQTGQTVPTKNSGEYAVIGEDVFPVESKKVFLRPGKYKDISNISKLENLTHLKMNFNPIRDITPLRHLKKLEELGLSGTMVTDLQPLSDLPHLHTVELFKLSDYGSINLDNLPPSLRLLRVSKDFPIEKLRAFKRKRHECKIEIYDHTGTVDEFRL
;
A
#
# COMPACT_ATOMS: atom_id res chain seq x y z
N MET A 1 -20.60 -11.93 -45.20
CA MET A 1 -20.85 -11.35 -43.87
C MET A 1 -19.53 -11.27 -43.12
N ARG A 2 -18.95 -10.07 -43.10
CA ARG A 2 -17.83 -9.67 -42.23
C ARG A 2 -18.42 -9.11 -40.95
N VAL A 3 -17.77 -9.30 -39.79
CA VAL A 3 -17.24 -8.21 -38.94
C VAL A 3 -16.14 -8.81 -38.04
N ALA A 4 -14.89 -8.43 -38.32
CA ALA A 4 -13.86 -8.17 -37.31
C ALA A 4 -13.76 -6.63 -37.16
N ILE A 5 -13.00 -6.12 -36.16
CA ILE A 5 -12.51 -4.73 -35.89
C ILE A 5 -12.90 -4.31 -34.44
N LEU A 6 -12.05 -3.80 -33.53
CA LEU A 6 -10.78 -3.05 -33.64
C LEU A 6 -9.98 -3.09 -32.32
N ALA A 7 -8.65 -3.20 -32.45
CA ALA A 7 -7.68 -2.63 -31.52
C ALA A 7 -6.95 -1.50 -32.25
N ALA A 8 -6.91 -0.29 -31.70
CA ALA A 8 -6.02 0.78 -32.16
C ALA A 8 -5.89 1.87 -31.10
N ILE A 9 -4.66 2.13 -30.63
CA ILE A 9 -4.08 3.49 -30.61
C ILE A 9 -2.58 3.36 -30.89
N PHE A 10 -2.19 3.59 -32.15
CA PHE A 10 -0.86 4.06 -32.52
C PHE A 10 -1.06 5.03 -33.69
N LEU A 11 -0.65 6.29 -33.50
CA LEU A 11 -0.70 7.33 -34.52
C LEU A 11 0.31 7.01 -35.64
N ILE A 12 -0.19 6.93 -36.87
CA ILE A 12 0.58 6.70 -38.09
C ILE A 12 1.08 8.04 -38.64
N GLY A 13 2.38 8.10 -38.91
CA GLY A 13 3.03 9.10 -39.75
C GLY A 13 3.93 8.42 -40.79
N CYS A 14 3.32 7.61 -41.65
CA CYS A 14 3.64 7.24 -43.03
C CYS A 14 5.10 7.14 -43.55
N ARG A 15 5.31 5.98 -44.22
CA ARG A 15 6.19 5.64 -45.38
C ARG A 15 7.57 5.04 -45.08
N ASN A 16 7.66 3.75 -45.41
CA ASN A 16 8.89 3.06 -45.77
C ASN A 16 8.91 2.87 -47.30
N PRO A 17 10.08 2.94 -47.98
CA PRO A 17 10.39 1.87 -48.92
C PRO A 17 11.87 1.43 -48.91
N ALA A 18 12.07 0.11 -49.12
CA ALA A 18 13.30 -0.61 -49.51
C ALA A 18 14.47 -0.66 -48.48
N SER A 19 14.91 -1.82 -48.00
CA SER A 19 15.85 -2.72 -48.72
C SER A 19 16.04 -4.08 -47.99
N PRO A 20 16.57 -5.13 -48.64
CA PRO A 20 16.56 -6.51 -48.14
C PRO A 20 17.87 -6.96 -47.44
N GLY A 21 17.71 -7.86 -46.47
CA GLY A 21 18.76 -8.79 -45.99
C GLY A 21 19.69 -8.26 -44.89
N VAL A 22 19.60 -8.86 -43.69
CA VAL A 22 20.71 -9.36 -42.85
C VAL A 22 20.06 -10.25 -41.78
N GLN A 23 20.57 -11.49 -41.66
CA GLN A 23 20.18 -12.45 -40.63
C GLN A 23 20.81 -12.12 -39.27
N THR A 24 20.10 -12.54 -38.21
CA THR A 24 20.58 -12.81 -36.85
C THR A 24 21.30 -11.67 -36.13
N GLY A 25 20.52 -10.71 -35.64
CA GLY A 25 20.92 -9.84 -34.54
C GLY A 25 20.63 -10.50 -33.20
N GLN A 26 21.69 -10.80 -32.45
CA GLN A 26 21.63 -11.03 -31.01
C GLN A 26 20.82 -9.90 -30.36
N THR A 27 19.72 -10.24 -29.68
CA THR A 27 19.07 -9.29 -28.80
C THR A 27 19.95 -9.12 -27.56
N VAL A 28 20.52 -7.92 -27.43
CA VAL A 28 21.08 -7.41 -26.18
C VAL A 28 20.04 -7.62 -25.06
N PRO A 29 20.40 -8.20 -23.90
CA PRO A 29 19.46 -8.30 -22.79
C PRO A 29 19.22 -6.90 -22.22
N THR A 30 18.10 -6.29 -22.58
CA THR A 30 17.61 -5.08 -21.92
C THR A 30 17.04 -5.50 -20.56
N LYS A 31 17.72 -5.15 -19.46
CA LYS A 31 17.12 -5.18 -18.12
C LYS A 31 15.84 -4.34 -18.15
N ASN A 32 14.73 -4.92 -17.69
CA ASN A 32 13.41 -4.34 -17.48
C ASN A 32 12.44 -4.38 -18.68
N SER A 33 12.02 -5.59 -19.06
CA SER A 33 10.66 -5.80 -19.57
C SER A 33 9.68 -5.55 -18.41
N GLY A 34 9.05 -4.37 -18.39
CA GLY A 34 8.27 -3.86 -17.27
C GLY A 34 7.21 -4.83 -16.75
N GLU A 35 7.42 -5.35 -15.54
CA GLU A 35 6.40 -6.05 -14.80
C GLU A 35 5.51 -5.02 -14.07
N TYR A 36 4.21 -5.31 -14.03
CA TYR A 36 3.23 -4.46 -13.37
C TYR A 36 2.43 -5.26 -12.33
N ALA A 37 2.10 -4.62 -11.21
CA ALA A 37 1.09 -5.07 -10.28
C ALA A 37 -0.26 -4.45 -10.64
N VAL A 38 -1.28 -5.29 -10.82
CA VAL A 38 -2.66 -4.85 -11.06
C VAL A 38 -3.42 -4.97 -9.75
N ILE A 39 -3.90 -3.85 -9.21
CA ILE A 39 -4.66 -3.79 -7.96
C ILE A 39 -6.00 -3.15 -8.30
N GLY A 40 -7.10 -3.90 -8.22
CA GLY A 40 -8.38 -3.44 -8.77
C GLY A 40 -8.28 -3.15 -10.27
N GLU A 41 -8.60 -1.92 -10.66
CA GLU A 41 -8.50 -1.43 -12.04
C GLU A 41 -7.20 -0.66 -12.32
N ASP A 42 -6.37 -0.45 -11.30
CA ASP A 42 -5.17 0.37 -11.39
C ASP A 42 -3.92 -0.49 -11.58
N VAL A 43 -2.98 0.03 -12.37
CA VAL A 43 -1.76 -0.66 -12.78
C VAL A 43 -0.55 0.11 -12.26
N PHE A 44 0.29 -0.58 -11.49
CA PHE A 44 1.47 -0.01 -10.86
C PHE A 44 2.74 -0.70 -11.36
N PRO A 45 3.78 0.03 -11.77
CA PRO A 45 5.09 -0.57 -12.05
C PRO A 45 5.66 -1.26 -10.80
N VAL A 46 6.29 -2.44 -10.93
CA VAL A 46 6.82 -3.19 -9.76
C VAL A 46 7.92 -2.45 -9.00
N GLU A 47 8.59 -1.51 -9.64
CA GLU A 47 9.58 -0.61 -9.04
C GLU A 47 8.97 0.53 -8.22
N SER A 48 7.64 0.64 -8.16
CA SER A 48 6.95 1.70 -7.42
C SER A 48 7.35 1.74 -5.96
N LYS A 49 7.83 2.90 -5.50
CA LYS A 49 8.16 3.14 -4.09
C LYS A 49 6.99 3.69 -3.29
N LYS A 50 6.03 4.33 -3.96
CA LYS A 50 4.89 4.99 -3.31
C LYS A 50 3.61 4.63 -4.06
N VAL A 51 2.59 4.20 -3.34
CA VAL A 51 1.28 3.88 -3.89
C VAL A 51 0.20 4.52 -3.03
N PHE A 52 -0.71 5.22 -3.70
CA PHE A 52 -1.88 5.84 -3.11
C PHE A 52 -3.10 5.28 -3.82
N LEU A 53 -3.84 4.42 -3.13
CA LEU A 53 -5.07 3.83 -3.65
C LEU A 53 -6.22 4.82 -3.46
N ARG A 54 -6.98 5.04 -4.53
CA ARG A 54 -8.21 5.85 -4.50
C ARG A 54 -9.23 5.32 -3.46
N PRO A 55 -9.96 6.18 -2.75
CA PRO A 55 -11.05 5.74 -1.87
C PRO A 55 -12.14 4.95 -2.60
N GLY A 56 -12.69 3.93 -1.91
CA GLY A 56 -13.91 3.21 -2.29
C GLY A 56 -13.78 2.21 -3.44
N LYS A 57 -12.57 1.92 -3.93
CA LYS A 57 -12.35 1.13 -5.15
C LYS A 57 -11.73 -0.24 -4.92
N TYR A 58 -11.12 -0.48 -3.76
CA TYR A 58 -10.32 -1.69 -3.56
C TYR A 58 -10.88 -2.51 -2.41
N LYS A 59 -11.09 -3.80 -2.67
CA LYS A 59 -11.44 -4.82 -1.68
C LYS A 59 -10.35 -5.88 -1.57
N ASP A 60 -9.74 -6.20 -2.71
CA ASP A 60 -8.61 -7.11 -2.84
C ASP A 60 -7.35 -6.33 -3.20
N ILE A 61 -6.27 -6.62 -2.47
CA ILE A 61 -4.93 -6.07 -2.67
C ILE A 61 -3.88 -7.18 -2.82
N SER A 62 -4.28 -8.41 -3.12
CA SER A 62 -3.42 -9.60 -3.25
C SER A 62 -2.14 -9.33 -4.07
N ASN A 63 -2.28 -8.65 -5.21
CA ASN A 63 -1.17 -8.32 -6.09
C ASN A 63 -0.20 -7.24 -5.58
N ILE A 64 -0.51 -6.56 -4.45
CA ILE A 64 0.39 -5.56 -3.88
C ILE A 64 1.73 -6.17 -3.43
N SER A 65 1.76 -7.47 -3.16
CA SER A 65 2.98 -8.20 -2.79
C SER A 65 4.06 -8.17 -3.86
N LYS A 66 3.71 -7.88 -5.12
CA LYS A 66 4.66 -7.70 -6.24
C LYS A 66 5.48 -6.41 -6.13
N LEU A 67 5.02 -5.45 -5.32
CA LEU A 67 5.68 -4.15 -5.16
C LEU A 67 6.75 -4.21 -4.06
N GLU A 68 7.75 -5.07 -4.20
CA GLU A 68 8.77 -5.31 -3.16
C GLU A 68 9.62 -4.07 -2.81
N ASN A 69 9.62 -3.06 -3.69
CA ASN A 69 10.28 -1.77 -3.48
C ASN A 69 9.40 -0.72 -2.79
N LEU A 70 8.17 -1.07 -2.43
CA LEU A 70 7.23 -0.15 -1.82
C LEU A 70 7.70 0.28 -0.43
N THR A 71 7.77 1.59 -0.24
CA THR A 71 8.14 2.25 1.02
C THR A 71 6.95 2.99 1.62
N HIS A 72 6.04 3.50 0.79
CA HIS A 72 4.86 4.25 1.25
C HIS A 72 3.59 3.68 0.64
N LEU A 73 2.63 3.32 1.48
CA LEU A 73 1.33 2.83 1.06
C LEU A 73 0.22 3.58 1.79
N LYS A 74 -0.66 4.23 1.03
CA LYS A 74 -1.94 4.73 1.55
C LYS A 74 -3.07 4.02 0.85
N MET A 75 -3.90 3.33 1.62
CA MET A 75 -5.06 2.59 1.12
C MET A 75 -6.35 3.01 1.84
N ASN A 76 -6.37 4.25 2.30
CA ASN A 76 -7.44 4.79 3.12
C ASN A 76 -8.82 4.72 2.42
N PHE A 77 -9.88 4.59 3.20
CA PHE A 77 -11.29 4.60 2.80
C PHE A 77 -11.63 3.54 1.76
N ASN A 78 -11.09 2.33 1.92
CA ASN A 78 -11.35 1.19 1.06
C ASN A 78 -11.91 0.02 1.87
N PRO A 79 -12.86 -0.79 1.34
CA PRO A 79 -13.43 -1.94 2.02
C PRO A 79 -12.47 -3.15 2.12
N ILE A 80 -11.19 -2.90 2.36
CA ILE A 80 -10.14 -3.90 2.54
C ILE A 80 -10.23 -4.47 3.95
N ARG A 81 -10.18 -5.80 4.04
CA ARG A 81 -10.17 -6.57 5.29
C ARG A 81 -8.86 -7.34 5.47
N ASP A 82 -8.42 -7.96 4.39
CA ASP A 82 -7.23 -8.79 4.37
C ASP A 82 -6.00 -7.97 3.96
N ILE A 83 -5.06 -7.83 4.88
CA ILE A 83 -3.73 -7.22 4.65
C ILE A 83 -2.60 -8.24 4.70
N THR A 84 -2.90 -9.55 4.64
CA THR A 84 -1.92 -10.63 4.54
C THR A 84 -0.86 -10.39 3.46
N PRO A 85 -1.19 -9.86 2.26
CA PRO A 85 -0.20 -9.56 1.23
C PRO A 85 0.92 -8.60 1.68
N LEU A 86 0.66 -7.74 2.67
CA LEU A 86 1.64 -6.74 3.14
C LEU A 86 2.86 -7.37 3.84
N ARG A 87 2.77 -8.62 4.34
CA ARG A 87 3.87 -9.31 5.04
C ARG A 87 5.17 -9.42 4.21
N HIS A 88 5.04 -9.34 2.89
CA HIS A 88 6.14 -9.44 1.92
C HIS A 88 6.84 -8.09 1.67
N LEU A 89 6.24 -6.96 2.05
CA LEU A 89 6.75 -5.63 1.74
C LEU A 89 7.81 -5.19 2.75
N LYS A 90 8.97 -5.85 2.74
CA LYS A 90 10.01 -5.66 3.77
C LYS A 90 10.63 -4.26 3.80
N LYS A 91 10.44 -3.45 2.75
CA LYS A 91 10.87 -2.06 2.67
C LYS A 91 9.79 -1.05 3.05
N LEU A 92 8.61 -1.49 3.45
CA LEU A 92 7.51 -0.59 3.80
C LEU A 92 7.85 0.21 5.05
N GLU A 93 7.78 1.54 4.94
CA GLU A 93 8.12 2.50 5.99
C GLU A 93 6.90 3.23 6.55
N GLU A 94 5.92 3.51 5.69
CA GLU A 94 4.70 4.22 6.05
C GLU A 94 3.46 3.52 5.52
N LEU A 95 2.46 3.34 6.40
CA LEU A 95 1.21 2.68 6.08
C LEU A 95 0.00 3.46 6.58
N GLY A 96 -0.94 3.75 5.68
CA GLY A 96 -2.27 4.28 6.01
C GLY A 96 -3.36 3.24 5.80
N LEU A 97 -4.05 2.87 6.87
CA LEU A 97 -5.18 1.91 6.89
C LEU A 97 -6.51 2.58 7.25
N SER A 98 -6.57 3.90 7.17
CA SER A 98 -7.69 4.65 7.74
C SER A 98 -8.98 4.43 6.97
N GLY A 99 -10.11 4.24 7.63
CA GLY A 99 -11.38 3.97 6.93
C GLY A 99 -11.40 2.61 6.21
N THR A 100 -10.57 1.66 6.65
CA THR A 100 -10.63 0.26 6.18
C THR A 100 -11.39 -0.61 7.15
N MET A 101 -11.64 -1.87 6.77
CA MET A 101 -12.29 -2.88 7.60
C MET A 101 -11.28 -3.88 8.18
N VAL A 102 -10.01 -3.48 8.28
CA VAL A 102 -8.94 -4.29 8.84
C VAL A 102 -9.12 -4.40 10.35
N THR A 103 -9.16 -5.64 10.85
CA THR A 103 -9.20 -5.95 12.29
C THR A 103 -7.96 -6.72 12.75
N ASP A 104 -7.31 -7.46 11.86
CA ASP A 104 -6.09 -8.20 12.14
C ASP A 104 -4.86 -7.46 11.61
N LEU A 105 -3.97 -7.09 12.54
CA LEU A 105 -2.69 -6.42 12.25
C LEU A 105 -1.50 -7.40 12.22
N GLN A 106 -1.71 -8.70 12.44
CA GLN A 106 -0.65 -9.72 12.46
C GLN A 106 0.28 -9.66 11.24
N PRO A 107 -0.20 -9.40 10.00
CA PRO A 107 0.68 -9.30 8.83
C PRO A 107 1.75 -8.20 8.91
N LEU A 108 1.64 -7.25 9.85
CA LEU A 108 2.58 -6.15 10.03
C LEU A 108 3.71 -6.45 11.02
N SER A 109 3.55 -7.47 11.87
CA SER A 109 4.42 -7.74 13.03
C SER A 109 5.90 -7.91 12.69
N ASP A 110 6.20 -8.49 11.52
CA ASP A 110 7.56 -8.80 11.05
C ASP A 110 8.05 -7.85 9.93
N LEU A 111 7.52 -6.63 9.86
CA LEU A 111 7.99 -5.61 8.92
C LEU A 111 9.12 -4.79 9.58
N PRO A 112 10.40 -4.96 9.16
CA PRO A 112 11.55 -4.45 9.90
C PRO A 112 11.75 -2.93 9.79
N HIS A 113 11.10 -2.31 8.81
CA HIS A 113 11.26 -0.90 8.48
C HIS A 113 9.96 -0.11 8.62
N LEU A 114 8.88 -0.71 9.11
CA LEU A 114 7.61 0.01 9.23
C LEU A 114 7.68 0.94 10.44
N HIS A 115 7.80 2.24 10.18
CA HIS A 115 8.02 3.26 11.20
C HIS A 115 6.74 4.01 11.56
N THR A 116 5.82 4.17 10.61
CA THR A 116 4.60 4.97 10.76
C THR A 116 3.37 4.19 10.34
N VAL A 117 2.37 4.11 11.22
CA VAL A 117 1.06 3.50 10.95
C VAL A 117 -0.06 4.46 11.34
N GLU A 118 -1.06 4.59 10.46
CA GLU A 118 -2.23 5.44 10.68
C GLU A 118 -3.51 4.61 10.70
N LEU A 119 -4.21 4.63 11.84
CA LEU A 119 -5.43 3.88 12.13
C LEU A 119 -6.58 4.84 12.49
N PHE A 120 -7.06 5.61 11.53
CA PHE A 120 -8.23 6.47 11.71
C PHE A 120 -9.51 5.79 11.21
N LYS A 121 -10.64 5.96 11.90
CA LYS A 121 -11.98 5.51 11.47
C LYS A 121 -12.04 4.03 11.03
N LEU A 122 -11.45 3.12 11.80
CA LEU A 122 -11.60 1.69 11.52
C LEU A 122 -13.01 1.21 11.86
N SER A 123 -13.48 0.13 11.22
CA SER A 123 -14.82 -0.40 11.44
C SER A 123 -15.05 -0.94 12.86
N ASP A 124 -13.99 -1.39 13.53
CA ASP A 124 -14.05 -1.90 14.90
C ASP A 124 -12.68 -1.79 15.60
N TYR A 125 -12.51 -0.75 16.43
CA TYR A 125 -11.29 -0.62 17.25
C TYR A 125 -11.21 -1.63 18.40
N GLY A 126 -12.34 -2.19 18.83
CA GLY A 126 -12.43 -3.18 19.91
C GLY A 126 -11.69 -4.47 19.57
N SER A 127 -11.65 -4.84 18.30
CA SER A 127 -10.92 -6.03 17.82
C SER A 127 -9.43 -5.79 17.56
N ILE A 128 -8.99 -4.53 17.44
CA ILE A 128 -7.59 -4.21 17.09
C ILE A 128 -6.62 -4.59 18.21
N ASN A 129 -5.65 -5.46 17.89
CA ASN A 129 -4.54 -5.78 18.79
C ASN A 129 -3.28 -4.99 18.40
N LEU A 130 -2.90 -4.01 19.21
CA LEU A 130 -1.70 -3.18 18.97
C LEU A 130 -0.38 -3.93 19.24
N ASP A 131 -0.40 -5.06 19.95
CA ASP A 131 0.80 -5.88 20.15
C ASP A 131 1.32 -6.50 18.83
N ASN A 132 0.45 -6.59 17.82
CA ASN A 132 0.78 -7.09 16.48
C ASN A 132 1.50 -6.04 15.60
N LEU A 133 1.66 -4.81 16.09
CA LEU A 133 2.45 -3.79 15.39
C LEU A 133 3.94 -4.09 15.53
N PRO A 134 4.74 -3.84 14.48
CA PRO A 134 6.15 -4.22 14.46
C PRO A 134 6.97 -3.49 15.53
N PRO A 135 8.07 -4.09 16.00
CA PRO A 135 8.97 -3.44 16.96
C PRO A 135 9.67 -2.20 16.38
N SER A 136 9.75 -2.06 15.06
CA SER A 136 10.31 -0.89 14.37
C SER A 136 9.42 0.36 14.45
N LEU A 137 8.18 0.24 14.92
CA LEU A 137 7.21 1.33 14.90
C LEU A 137 7.67 2.48 15.80
N ARG A 138 7.75 3.68 15.22
CA ARG A 138 8.17 4.91 15.90
C ARG A 138 7.00 5.87 16.11
N LEU A 139 6.00 5.80 15.24
CA LEU A 139 4.85 6.68 15.26
C LEU A 139 3.56 5.91 14.95
N LEU A 140 2.62 5.97 15.91
CA LEU A 140 1.27 5.51 15.74
C LEU A 140 0.32 6.72 15.73
N ARG A 141 -0.46 6.86 14.65
CA ARG A 141 -1.52 7.87 14.59
C ARG A 141 -2.90 7.22 14.70
N VAL A 142 -3.73 7.74 15.59
CA VAL A 142 -5.07 7.22 15.86
C VAL A 142 -6.07 8.36 16.01
N SER A 143 -7.35 8.06 15.81
CA SER A 143 -8.43 9.00 16.08
C SER A 143 -8.74 9.04 17.58
N LYS A 144 -9.29 10.16 18.06
CA LYS A 144 -9.69 10.38 19.47
C LYS A 144 -10.70 9.36 20.00
N ASP A 145 -11.43 8.69 19.12
CA ASP A 145 -12.38 7.62 19.43
C ASP A 145 -11.70 6.24 19.63
N PHE A 146 -10.39 6.12 19.40
CA PHE A 146 -9.66 4.88 19.66
C PHE A 146 -9.63 4.56 21.17
N PRO A 147 -9.87 3.30 21.59
CA PRO A 147 -9.93 2.93 23.01
C PRO A 147 -8.67 3.32 23.80
N ILE A 148 -8.81 4.30 24.71
CA ILE A 148 -7.68 4.89 25.45
C ILE A 148 -6.89 3.88 26.28
N GLU A 149 -7.55 2.87 26.84
CA GLU A 149 -6.89 1.83 27.64
C GLU A 149 -5.93 0.97 26.81
N LYS A 150 -6.27 0.74 25.53
CA LYS A 150 -5.35 0.05 24.60
C LYS A 150 -4.14 0.91 24.29
N LEU A 151 -4.33 2.22 24.09
CA LEU A 151 -3.24 3.15 23.85
C LEU A 151 -2.30 3.24 25.05
N ARG A 152 -2.84 3.31 26.28
CA ARG A 152 -2.07 3.27 27.53
C ARG A 152 -1.27 1.97 27.66
N ALA A 153 -1.91 0.82 27.42
CA ALA A 153 -1.25 -0.48 27.49
C ALA A 153 -0.11 -0.59 26.45
N PHE A 154 -0.36 -0.14 25.23
CA PHE A 154 0.64 -0.09 24.17
C PHE A 154 1.80 0.85 24.54
N LYS A 155 1.51 2.06 25.04
CA LYS A 155 2.52 3.05 25.43
C LYS A 155 3.43 2.55 26.55
N ARG A 156 2.88 1.82 27.54
CA ARG A 156 3.69 1.18 28.60
C ARG A 156 4.67 0.16 28.07
N LYS A 157 4.30 -0.60 27.03
CA LYS A 157 5.16 -1.62 26.40
C LYS A 157 6.15 -1.02 25.38
N ARG A 158 5.78 0.08 24.72
CA ARG A 158 6.51 0.72 23.63
C ARG A 158 6.80 2.18 23.98
N HIS A 159 7.65 2.41 24.99
CA HIS A 159 7.89 3.75 25.53
C HIS A 159 8.43 4.76 24.51
N GLU A 160 9.24 4.29 23.55
CA GLU A 160 9.84 5.11 22.48
C GLU A 160 8.87 5.43 21.34
N CYS A 161 7.80 4.65 21.17
CA CYS A 161 6.82 4.92 20.12
C CYS A 161 6.02 6.18 20.49
N LYS A 162 6.08 7.19 19.63
CA LYS A 162 5.19 8.36 19.72
C LYS A 162 3.78 7.92 19.33
N ILE A 163 2.79 8.43 20.05
CA ILE A 163 1.38 8.25 19.72
C ILE A 163 0.80 9.63 19.51
N GLU A 164 0.24 9.87 18.34
CA GLU A 164 -0.45 11.11 18.00
C GLU A 164 -1.94 10.81 17.89
N ILE A 165 -2.74 11.48 18.73
CA ILE A 165 -4.20 11.33 18.75
C ILE A 165 -4.81 12.53 18.06
N TYR A 166 -5.58 12.29 17.01
CA TYR A 166 -6.22 13.34 16.22
C TYR A 166 -7.71 13.40 16.52
N ASP A 167 -8.22 14.61 16.71
CA ASP A 167 -9.66 14.87 16.71
C ASP A 167 -10.21 15.03 15.27
N HIS A 168 -11.50 15.38 15.15
CA HIS A 168 -12.15 15.64 13.86
C HIS A 168 -11.72 16.97 13.21
N THR A 169 -10.98 17.82 13.93
CA THR A 169 -10.45 19.11 13.44
C THR A 169 -9.01 18.99 12.94
N GLY A 170 -8.36 17.84 13.17
CA GLY A 170 -6.95 17.60 12.83
C GLY A 170 -5.99 18.10 13.90
N THR A 171 -6.49 18.54 15.06
CA THR A 171 -5.67 18.96 16.19
C THR A 171 -5.14 17.71 16.88
N VAL A 172 -3.83 17.70 17.15
CA VAL A 172 -3.21 16.65 17.95
C VAL A 172 -3.52 16.95 19.41
N ASP A 173 -4.38 16.14 20.02
CA ASP A 173 -4.55 16.18 21.47
C ASP A 173 -3.30 15.52 22.07
N GLU A 174 -2.48 16.31 22.78
CA GLU A 174 -1.44 15.79 23.67
C GLU A 174 -2.12 15.15 24.90
N PHE A 175 -2.76 14.00 24.71
CA PHE A 175 -3.06 13.16 25.86
C PHE A 175 -1.74 12.73 26.49
N ARG A 176 -1.57 13.02 27.79
CA ARG A 176 -0.56 12.35 28.62
C ARG A 176 -0.95 10.87 28.72
N LEU A 177 -0.47 10.08 27.76
CA LEU A 177 -0.57 8.62 27.71
C LEU A 177 0.46 7.96 28.63
#